data_AF-A0A329T1C9-F1
#
_entry.id   AF-A0A329T1C9-F1
#
_cell.length_a   1.000
_cell.length_b   1.000
_cell.length_c   1.000
_cell.angle_alpha   90.00
_cell.angle_beta   90.00
_cell.angle_gamma   90.00
#
_symmetry.space_group_name_H-M   'P 1'
#
loop_
_entity.id
_entity.type
_entity.pdbx_description
1 polymer ?
#
loop_
_entity_poly.entity_id
_entity_poly.type
_entity_poly.pdbx_seq_one_letter_code
_entity_poly.pdbx_strand_id
1 'polypeptide(L)'
;MSVLLDLVIPGSGTVVDVLKVIAGVCIEMKESQESCARLHQRLKDIFDELLKMEKRKRLPSSTALDKYVRVVANYLQYLEHYRGKKLILRLIEHQKMMGELLLINEEVDTLFKILGLAGIDAMMEWRQVWTADQRVQQELMTTMGANTATVMGELQNTSAQLEAMMLLQFETEQ
;
A
#
# COMPACT_ATOMS: atom_id res chain seq x y z
N MET A 1 9.79 29.09 -7.07
CA MET A 1 9.11 27.85 -7.48
C MET A 1 9.76 26.71 -6.71
N SER A 2 9.00 25.84 -6.06
CA SER A 2 9.53 24.74 -5.24
C SER A 2 9.72 23.52 -6.14
N VAL A 3 10.94 22.99 -6.20
CA VAL A 3 11.30 21.85 -7.05
C VAL A 3 10.53 20.59 -6.63
N LEU A 4 10.18 20.50 -5.34
CA LEU A 4 9.41 19.39 -4.79
C LEU A 4 7.92 19.43 -5.18
N LEU A 5 7.36 20.62 -5.44
CA LEU A 5 6.00 20.74 -5.97
C LEU A 5 5.92 20.29 -7.43
N ASP A 6 7.04 20.39 -8.15
CA ASP A 6 7.19 19.95 -9.53
C ASP A 6 7.69 18.49 -9.64
N LEU A 7 7.79 17.76 -8.51
CA LEU A 7 8.22 16.37 -8.51
C LEU A 7 7.12 15.48 -9.09
N VAL A 8 7.46 14.68 -10.10
CA VAL A 8 6.50 13.92 -10.91
C VAL A 8 6.66 12.42 -10.73
N ILE A 9 5.52 11.73 -10.65
CA ILE A 9 5.43 10.29 -10.82
C ILE A 9 5.09 10.00 -12.29
N PRO A 10 5.97 9.31 -13.02
CA PRO A 10 5.74 8.99 -14.43
C PRO A 10 4.36 8.35 -14.65
N GLY A 11 3.59 8.90 -15.58
CA GLY A 11 2.26 8.42 -15.93
C GLY A 11 1.13 8.75 -14.94
N SER A 12 1.43 9.32 -13.76
CA SER A 12 0.42 9.56 -12.71
C SER A 12 0.28 11.04 -12.30
N GLY A 13 1.24 11.90 -12.64
CA GLY A 13 1.18 13.34 -12.38
C GLY A 13 2.11 13.79 -11.25
N THR A 14 1.82 14.92 -10.62
CA THR A 14 2.66 15.45 -9.52
C THR A 14 2.52 14.57 -8.29
N VAL A 15 3.58 14.48 -7.49
CA VAL A 15 3.55 13.75 -6.21
C VAL A 15 2.46 14.28 -5.30
N VAL A 16 2.25 15.61 -5.26
CA VAL A 16 1.21 16.24 -4.44
C VAL A 16 -0.18 15.74 -4.82
N ASP A 17 -0.47 15.65 -6.10
CA ASP A 17 -1.77 15.19 -6.57
C ASP A 17 -1.92 13.69 -6.40
N VAL A 18 -0.86 12.91 -6.63
CA VAL A 18 -0.87 11.47 -6.37
C VAL A 18 -1.11 11.15 -4.90
N LEU A 19 -0.49 11.88 -3.95
CA LEU A 19 -0.76 11.67 -2.52
C LEU A 19 -2.24 11.92 -2.17
N LYS A 20 -2.88 12.93 -2.78
CA LYS A 20 -4.33 13.15 -2.62
C LYS A 20 -5.15 11.99 -3.18
N VAL A 21 -4.77 11.49 -4.36
CA VAL A 21 -5.42 10.31 -4.97
C VAL A 21 -5.29 9.09 -4.06
N ILE A 22 -4.07 8.82 -3.57
CA ILE A 22 -3.79 7.72 -2.62
C ILE A 22 -4.71 7.84 -1.40
N ALA A 23 -4.83 9.02 -0.79
CA ALA A 23 -5.72 9.22 0.35
C ALA A 23 -7.18 8.84 0.05
N GLY A 24 -7.67 9.19 -1.16
CA GLY A 24 -8.99 8.81 -1.63
C GLY A 24 -9.14 7.31 -1.90
N VAL A 25 -8.13 6.65 -2.47
CA VAL A 25 -8.21 5.20 -2.73
C VAL A 25 -8.07 4.40 -1.43
N CYS A 26 -7.31 4.87 -0.44
CA CYS A 26 -7.19 4.21 0.85
C CYS A 26 -8.55 3.96 1.52
N ILE A 27 -9.50 4.90 1.43
CA ILE A 27 -10.84 4.75 2.03
C ILE A 27 -11.74 3.76 1.28
N GLU A 28 -11.39 3.41 0.04
CA GLU A 28 -12.11 2.44 -0.78
C GLU A 28 -11.63 1.00 -0.55
N MET A 29 -10.53 0.82 0.18
CA MET A 29 -9.95 -0.49 0.49
C MET A 29 -10.87 -1.25 1.44
N LYS A 30 -11.21 -2.49 1.08
CA LYS A 30 -12.06 -3.35 1.91
C LYS A 30 -11.28 -4.02 3.03
N GLU A 31 -10.05 -4.45 2.74
CA GLU A 31 -9.08 -4.97 3.70
C GLU A 31 -8.02 -3.92 3.99
N SER A 32 -7.43 -3.96 5.19
CA SER A 32 -6.24 -3.18 5.52
C SER A 32 -6.37 -1.66 5.31
N GLN A 33 -7.60 -1.13 5.31
CA GLN A 33 -7.89 0.31 5.15
C GLN A 33 -7.06 1.16 6.13
N GLU A 34 -7.06 0.78 7.41
CA GLU A 34 -6.32 1.47 8.47
C GLU A 34 -4.80 1.42 8.23
N SER A 35 -4.27 0.27 7.82
CA SER A 35 -2.85 0.11 7.47
C SER A 35 -2.48 0.95 6.25
N CYS A 36 -3.37 1.05 5.26
CA CYS A 36 -3.21 1.91 4.10
C CYS A 36 -3.21 3.39 4.49
N ALA A 37 -4.16 3.82 5.31
CA ALA A 37 -4.23 5.20 5.81
C ALA A 37 -2.97 5.60 6.59
N ARG A 38 -2.45 4.69 7.44
CA ARG A 38 -1.18 4.90 8.16
C ARG A 38 0.01 5.01 7.21
N LEU A 39 0.13 4.12 6.22
CA LEU A 39 1.21 4.19 5.23
C LEU A 39 1.17 5.49 4.41
N HIS A 40 -0.03 5.91 3.96
CA HIS A 40 -0.21 7.21 3.33
C HIS A 40 0.29 8.36 4.23
N GLN A 41 -0.08 8.35 5.52
CA GLN A 41 0.38 9.39 6.45
C GLN A 41 1.91 9.43 6.55
N ARG A 42 2.56 8.27 6.64
CA ARG A 42 4.04 8.18 6.66
C ARG A 42 4.69 8.75 5.40
N LEU A 43 4.11 8.52 4.22
CA LEU A 43 4.60 9.09 2.96
C LEU A 43 4.41 10.61 2.89
N LYS A 44 3.32 11.11 3.47
CA LYS A 44 3.07 12.55 3.61
C LYS A 44 4.06 13.19 4.59
N ASP A 45 4.35 12.54 5.72
CA ASP A 45 5.33 13.04 6.69
C ASP A 45 6.73 13.18 6.05
N ILE A 46 7.13 12.22 5.22
CA ILE A 46 8.36 12.33 4.41
C ILE A 46 8.28 13.54 3.48
N PHE A 47 7.18 13.73 2.75
CA PHE A 47 7.02 14.88 1.85
C PHE A 47 7.13 16.23 2.57
N ASP A 48 6.46 16.34 3.72
CA ASP A 48 6.47 17.55 4.54
C ASP A 48 7.88 17.85 5.08
N GLU A 49 8.65 16.83 5.46
CA GLU A 49 10.05 16.98 5.82
C GLU A 49 10.94 17.37 4.63
N LEU A 50 10.73 16.80 3.44
CA LEU A 50 11.42 17.22 2.22
C LEU A 50 11.18 18.71 1.93
N LEU A 51 9.94 19.19 2.06
CA LEU A 51 9.61 20.62 1.90
C LEU A 51 10.33 21.50 2.94
N LYS A 52 10.46 21.03 4.19
CA LYS A 52 11.23 21.75 5.22
C LYS A 52 12.73 21.76 4.89
N MET A 53 13.26 20.65 4.38
CA MET A 53 14.67 20.54 3.95
C MET A 53 14.98 21.46 2.77
N GLU A 54 14.07 21.58 1.80
CA GLU A 54 14.19 22.53 0.68
C GLU A 54 14.26 23.98 1.16
N LYS A 55 13.37 24.38 2.06
CA LYS A 55 13.40 25.73 2.67
C LYS A 55 14.72 26.02 3.38
N ARG A 56 15.35 25.00 3.95
CA ARG A 56 16.67 25.07 4.60
C ARG A 56 17.84 24.95 3.62
N LYS A 57 17.59 24.81 2.32
CA LYS A 57 18.59 24.54 1.25
C LYS A 57 19.43 23.28 1.51
N ARG A 58 18.81 22.26 2.10
CA ARG A 58 19.43 20.96 2.44
C ARG A 58 18.66 19.81 1.80
N LEU A 59 18.29 19.94 0.53
CA LEU A 59 17.64 18.85 -0.20
C LEU A 59 18.54 17.60 -0.19
N PRO A 60 17.94 16.41 -0.04
CA PRO A 60 18.69 15.17 -0.13
C PRO A 60 19.16 14.91 -1.57
N SER A 61 19.97 13.85 -1.75
CA SER A 61 20.45 13.46 -3.07
C SER A 61 19.31 13.11 -4.03
N SER A 62 19.54 13.24 -5.33
CA SER A 62 18.57 12.83 -6.37
C SER A 62 18.14 11.38 -6.18
N THR A 63 19.07 10.47 -5.85
CA THR A 63 18.77 9.06 -5.58
C THR A 63 17.75 8.85 -4.45
N ALA A 64 17.80 9.67 -3.39
CA ALA A 64 16.83 9.60 -2.30
C ALA A 64 15.44 10.09 -2.75
N LEU A 65 15.40 11.15 -3.56
CA LEU A 65 14.16 11.67 -4.15
C LEU A 65 13.56 10.66 -5.15
N ASP A 66 14.38 10.05 -6.01
CA ASP A 66 13.96 9.03 -6.96
C ASP A 66 13.39 7.80 -6.24
N LYS A 67 14.01 7.39 -5.13
CA LYS A 67 13.47 6.31 -4.30
C LYS A 67 12.12 6.72 -3.71
N TYR A 68 11.98 7.95 -3.22
CA TYR A 68 10.70 8.43 -2.69
C TYR A 68 9.61 8.40 -3.76
N VAL A 69 9.87 8.95 -4.96
CA VAL A 69 8.96 8.90 -6.11
C VAL A 69 8.56 7.46 -6.44
N ARG A 70 9.52 6.55 -6.51
CA ARG A 70 9.25 5.13 -6.78
C ARG A 70 8.35 4.49 -5.73
N VAL A 71 8.60 4.75 -4.45
CA VAL A 71 7.79 4.18 -3.36
C VAL A 71 6.35 4.69 -3.42
N VAL A 72 6.14 5.98 -3.69
CA VAL A 72 4.78 6.54 -3.88
C VAL A 72 4.11 5.90 -5.10
N ALA A 73 4.84 5.72 -6.20
CA ALA A 73 4.34 5.06 -7.41
C ALA A 73 3.93 3.60 -7.15
N ASN A 74 4.79 2.82 -6.49
CA ASN A 74 4.52 1.44 -6.11
C ASN A 74 3.28 1.35 -5.22
N TYR A 75 3.12 2.30 -4.31
CA TYR A 75 1.97 2.32 -3.42
C TYR A 75 0.67 2.67 -4.14
N LEU A 76 0.70 3.64 -5.05
CA LEU A 76 -0.45 3.91 -5.91
C LEU A 76 -0.82 2.65 -6.72
N GLN A 77 0.15 2.01 -7.37
CA GLN A 77 -0.09 0.81 -8.16
C GLN A 77 -0.70 -0.32 -7.33
N TYR A 78 -0.20 -0.54 -6.11
CA TYR A 78 -0.76 -1.49 -5.16
C TYR A 78 -2.25 -1.20 -4.87
N LEU A 79 -2.57 0.06 -4.52
CA LEU A 79 -3.95 0.46 -4.22
C LEU A 79 -4.85 0.30 -5.44
N GLU A 80 -4.39 0.71 -6.62
CA GLU A 80 -5.16 0.58 -7.86
C GLU A 80 -5.38 -0.88 -8.27
N HIS A 81 -4.41 -1.75 -7.97
CA HIS A 81 -4.53 -3.17 -8.25
C HIS A 81 -5.59 -3.83 -7.37
N TYR A 82 -5.61 -3.53 -6.08
CA TYR A 82 -6.49 -4.21 -5.11
C TYR A 82 -7.83 -3.51 -4.85
N ARG A 83 -7.96 -2.22 -5.17
CA ARG A 83 -9.24 -1.51 -5.03
C ARG A 83 -10.33 -2.20 -5.84
N GLY A 84 -11.52 -2.29 -5.25
CA GLY A 84 -12.70 -2.82 -5.95
C GLY A 84 -12.68 -4.31 -6.28
N LYS A 85 -11.64 -5.08 -5.88
CA LYS A 85 -11.62 -6.54 -6.11
C LYS A 85 -12.84 -7.21 -5.45
N LYS A 86 -13.33 -8.25 -6.14
CA LYS A 86 -14.41 -9.12 -5.65
C LYS A 86 -13.93 -9.96 -4.47
N LEU A 87 -14.85 -10.48 -3.64
CA LEU A 87 -14.49 -11.27 -2.46
C LEU A 87 -13.56 -12.43 -2.79
N ILE A 88 -13.81 -13.17 -3.85
CA ILE A 88 -13.03 -14.37 -4.15
C ILE A 88 -11.58 -14.07 -4.49
N LEU A 89 -11.35 -13.04 -5.30
CA LEU A 89 -9.99 -12.58 -5.60
C LEU A 89 -9.28 -12.12 -4.34
N ARG A 90 -9.98 -11.36 -3.49
CA ARG A 90 -9.44 -10.91 -2.19
C ARG A 90 -9.08 -12.08 -1.27
N LEU A 91 -9.90 -13.14 -1.23
CA LEU A 91 -9.64 -14.35 -0.44
C LEU A 91 -8.41 -15.10 -0.96
N ILE A 92 -8.31 -15.29 -2.28
CA ILE A 92 -7.20 -16.01 -2.92
C ILE A 92 -5.89 -15.25 -2.73
N GLU A 93 -5.88 -13.95 -3.03
CA GLU A 93 -4.68 -13.13 -3.07
C GLU A 93 -4.34 -12.47 -1.73
N HIS A 94 -5.04 -12.81 -0.63
CA HIS A 94 -4.91 -12.08 0.64
C HIS A 94 -3.46 -12.06 1.15
N GLN A 95 -2.77 -13.21 1.13
CA GLN A 95 -1.39 -13.30 1.62
C GLN A 95 -0.44 -12.45 0.77
N LYS A 96 -0.59 -12.49 -0.55
CA LYS A 96 0.16 -11.67 -1.48
C LYS A 96 -0.09 -10.18 -1.25
N MET A 97 -1.36 -9.79 -1.13
CA MET A 97 -1.78 -8.41 -0.82
C MET A 97 -1.13 -7.89 0.47
N MET A 98 -1.09 -8.70 1.53
CA MET A 98 -0.45 -8.32 2.79
C MET A 98 1.07 -8.27 2.67
N GLY A 99 1.68 -9.20 1.94
CA GLY A 99 3.12 -9.22 1.69
C GLY A 99 3.60 -7.99 0.92
N GLU A 100 2.90 -7.61 -0.16
CA GLU A 100 3.22 -6.41 -0.94
C GLU A 100 3.12 -5.13 -0.10
N LEU A 101 2.05 -4.99 0.71
CA LEU A 101 1.87 -3.83 1.58
C LEU A 101 2.93 -3.75 2.69
N LEU A 102 3.36 -4.90 3.22
CA LEU A 102 4.47 -4.96 4.17
C LEU A 102 5.76 -4.43 3.51
N LEU A 103 6.11 -4.94 2.33
CA LEU A 103 7.33 -4.53 1.62
C LEU A 103 7.36 -3.01 1.35
N ILE A 104 6.23 -2.42 0.97
CA ILE A 104 6.14 -0.96 0.77
C ILE A 104 6.41 -0.21 2.08
N ASN A 105 5.84 -0.66 3.21
CA ASN A 105 6.14 -0.08 4.52
C ASN A 105 7.63 -0.17 4.89
N GLU A 106 8.33 -1.24 4.48
CA GLU A 106 9.77 -1.40 4.68
C GLU A 106 10.62 -0.51 3.74
N GLU A 107 10.14 -0.25 2.52
CA GLU A 107 10.76 0.75 1.66
C GLU A 107 10.63 2.17 2.25
N VAL A 108 9.50 2.48 2.90
CA VAL A 108 9.28 3.73 3.64
C VAL A 108 10.26 3.84 4.82
N ASP A 109 10.41 2.78 5.61
CA ASP A 109 11.43 2.69 6.68
C ASP A 109 12.84 3.01 6.16
N THR A 110 13.17 2.50 4.98
CA THR A 110 14.46 2.75 4.34
C THR A 110 14.62 4.22 3.95
N LEU A 111 13.55 4.88 3.48
CA LEU A 111 13.56 6.31 3.20
C LEU A 111 13.74 7.16 4.45
N PHE A 112 13.05 6.84 5.55
CA PHE A 112 13.26 7.52 6.83
C PHE A 112 14.72 7.44 7.30
N LYS A 113 15.37 6.29 7.11
CA LYS A 113 16.80 6.11 7.41
C LYS A 113 17.70 6.95 6.51
N ILE A 114 17.51 6.88 5.19
CA ILE A 114 18.34 7.63 4.21
C ILE A 114 18.23 9.14 4.44
N LEU A 115 17.05 9.62 4.79
CA LEU A 115 16.79 11.05 5.02
C LEU A 115 17.18 11.52 6.44
N GLY A 116 17.63 10.62 7.32
CA GLY A 116 17.96 10.93 8.70
C GLY A 116 16.76 11.39 9.54
N LEU A 117 15.56 10.92 9.17
CA LEU A 117 14.29 11.27 9.79
C LEU A 117 13.86 10.25 10.88
N ALA A 118 14.52 9.09 10.94
CA ALA A 118 14.14 8.00 11.82
C ALA A 118 14.71 8.14 13.25
N GLY A 119 13.84 8.03 14.25
CA GLY A 119 14.18 7.44 15.56
C GLY A 119 13.82 5.94 15.56
N ILE A 120 14.60 5.11 16.27
CA ILE A 120 14.39 3.64 16.33
C ILE A 120 12.96 3.30 16.81
N ASP A 121 12.41 4.08 17.73
CA ASP A 121 11.10 3.84 18.33
C ASP A 121 9.95 3.96 17.31
N ALA A 122 9.98 4.98 16.45
CA ALA A 122 8.96 5.19 15.41
C ALA A 122 8.97 4.08 14.35
N MET A 123 10.12 3.46 14.08
CA MET A 123 10.23 2.32 13.16
C MET A 123 9.72 1.01 13.76
N MET A 124 9.76 0.89 15.10
CA MET A 124 9.28 -0.30 15.82
C MET A 124 7.77 -0.25 16.09
N GLU A 125 7.22 0.94 16.30
CA GLU A 125 5.80 1.14 16.64
C GLU A 125 4.86 0.61 15.55
N TRP A 126 5.08 1.00 14.29
CA TRP A 126 4.18 0.57 13.20
C TRP A 126 4.21 -0.94 12.96
N ARG A 127 5.34 -1.61 13.22
CA ARG A 127 5.49 -3.07 13.06
C ARG A 127 4.69 -3.84 14.12
N GLN A 128 4.60 -3.30 15.33
CA GLN A 128 3.75 -3.87 16.37
C GLN A 128 2.27 -3.76 15.98
N VAL A 129 1.86 -2.57 15.52
CA VAL A 129 0.49 -2.34 15.02
C VAL A 129 0.19 -3.26 13.84
N TRP A 130 1.10 -3.39 12.86
CA TRP A 130 0.97 -4.29 11.71
C TRP A 130 0.71 -5.74 12.12
N THR A 131 1.44 -6.23 13.12
CA THR A 131 1.27 -7.61 13.61
C THR A 131 -0.14 -7.82 14.20
N ALA A 132 -0.67 -6.81 14.88
CA ALA A 132 -2.03 -6.85 15.40
C ALA A 132 -3.07 -6.80 14.27
N ASP A 133 -2.89 -5.89 13.30
CA ASP A 133 -3.76 -5.76 12.13
C ASP A 133 -3.84 -7.07 11.35
N GLN A 134 -2.70 -7.74 11.14
CA GLN A 134 -2.64 -8.99 10.38
C GLN A 134 -3.50 -10.09 11.02
N ARG A 135 -3.53 -10.19 12.35
CA ARG A 135 -4.38 -11.18 13.04
C ARG A 135 -5.86 -10.88 12.84
N VAL A 136 -6.25 -9.61 13.02
CA VAL A 136 -7.64 -9.17 12.82
C VAL A 136 -8.08 -9.41 11.37
N GLN A 137 -7.22 -9.09 10.41
CA GLN A 137 -7.50 -9.35 8.99
C GLN A 137 -7.62 -10.85 8.70
N GLN A 138 -6.75 -11.69 9.24
CA GLN A 138 -6.82 -13.13 9.04
C GLN A 138 -8.12 -13.74 9.60
N GLU A 139 -8.58 -13.29 10.75
CA GLU A 139 -9.86 -13.71 11.34
C GLU A 139 -11.06 -13.27 10.47
N LEU A 140 -11.02 -12.02 9.98
CA LEU A 140 -12.04 -11.51 9.06
C LEU A 140 -12.10 -12.35 7.77
N MET A 141 -10.95 -12.62 7.16
CA MET A 141 -10.87 -13.41 5.92
C MET A 141 -11.36 -14.85 6.11
N THR A 142 -11.02 -15.46 7.24
CA THR A 142 -11.52 -16.80 7.61
C THR A 142 -13.05 -16.80 7.72
N THR A 143 -13.61 -15.78 8.39
CA THR A 143 -15.06 -15.62 8.55
C THR A 143 -15.76 -15.40 7.21
N MET A 144 -15.20 -14.57 6.34
CA MET A 144 -15.76 -14.31 5.02
C MET A 144 -15.69 -15.53 4.10
N GLY A 145 -14.59 -16.30 4.14
CA GLY A 145 -14.42 -17.54 3.37
C GLY A 145 -15.37 -18.65 3.83
N ALA A 146 -15.70 -18.70 5.13
CA ALA A 146 -16.69 -19.63 5.67
C ALA A 146 -18.14 -19.31 5.28
N ASN A 147 -18.41 -18.09 4.79
CA ASN A 147 -19.73 -17.70 4.32
C ASN A 147 -19.99 -18.20 2.88
N THR A 148 -20.34 -19.48 2.78
CA THR A 148 -20.59 -20.18 1.51
C THR A 148 -21.63 -19.49 0.63
N ALA A 149 -22.66 -18.85 1.20
CA ALA A 149 -23.67 -18.17 0.41
C ALA A 149 -23.09 -16.98 -0.38
N THR A 150 -22.26 -16.16 0.27
CA THR A 150 -21.61 -15.00 -0.38
C THR A 150 -20.57 -15.46 -1.41
N VAL A 151 -19.77 -16.47 -1.08
CA VAL A 151 -18.76 -17.03 -2.00
C VAL A 151 -19.44 -17.65 -3.23
N MET A 152 -20.45 -18.48 -3.05
CA MET A 152 -21.18 -19.10 -4.15
C MET A 152 -21.95 -18.07 -5.00
N GLY A 153 -22.36 -16.95 -4.39
CA GLY A 153 -22.95 -15.81 -5.11
C GLY A 153 -22.00 -15.19 -6.14
N GLU A 154 -20.70 -15.12 -5.86
CA GLU A 154 -19.70 -14.60 -6.81
C GLU A 154 -19.27 -15.64 -7.87
N LEU A 155 -19.48 -16.93 -7.62
CA LEU A 155 -19.14 -18.05 -8.52
C LEU A 155 -20.30 -18.55 -9.37
N GLN A 156 -21.36 -17.79 -9.55
CA GLN A 156 -22.54 -18.26 -10.29
C GLN A 156 -22.26 -18.58 -11.77
N ASN A 157 -21.26 -17.94 -12.37
CA ASN A 157 -20.95 -18.06 -13.80
C ASN A 157 -19.64 -18.82 -14.02
N THR A 158 -19.60 -19.66 -15.05
CA THR A 158 -18.42 -20.47 -15.42
C THR A 158 -17.16 -19.65 -15.65
N SER A 159 -17.26 -18.44 -16.21
CA SER A 159 -16.10 -17.56 -16.40
C SER A 159 -15.45 -17.15 -15.08
N ALA A 160 -16.26 -16.82 -14.07
CA ALA A 160 -15.74 -16.43 -12.75
C ALA A 160 -15.12 -17.64 -12.02
N GLN A 161 -15.70 -18.83 -12.21
CA GLN A 161 -15.14 -20.08 -11.69
C GLN A 161 -13.78 -20.40 -12.29
N LEU A 162 -13.65 -20.31 -13.62
CA LEU A 162 -12.37 -20.56 -14.31
C LEU A 162 -11.29 -19.56 -13.88
N GLU A 163 -11.62 -18.28 -13.78
CA GLU A 163 -10.69 -17.24 -13.30
C GLU A 163 -10.20 -17.55 -11.88
N ALA A 164 -11.13 -17.84 -10.95
CA ALA A 164 -10.79 -18.19 -9.58
C ALA A 164 -9.94 -19.47 -9.49
N MET A 165 -10.24 -20.49 -10.31
CA MET A 165 -9.45 -21.73 -10.35
C MET A 165 -8.03 -21.51 -10.86
N MET A 166 -7.85 -20.72 -11.93
CA MET A 166 -6.52 -20.40 -12.44
C MET A 166 -5.68 -19.64 -11.41
N LEU A 167 -6.28 -18.68 -10.72
CA LEU A 167 -5.60 -17.92 -9.66
C LEU A 167 -5.24 -18.82 -8.47
N LEU A 168 -6.15 -19.69 -8.04
CA LEU A 168 -5.84 -20.67 -6.99
C LEU A 168 -4.69 -21.59 -7.37
N GLN A 169 -4.68 -22.14 -8.60
CA GLN A 169 -3.56 -22.95 -9.08
C GLN A 169 -2.23 -22.18 -8.99
N PHE A 170 -2.21 -20.96 -9.51
CA PHE A 170 -1.02 -20.12 -9.50
C PHE A 170 -0.51 -19.79 -8.09
N GLU A 171 -1.41 -19.53 -7.13
CA GLU A 171 -1.03 -19.27 -5.74
C GLU A 171 -0.61 -20.54 -4.99
N THR A 172 -1.10 -21.72 -5.37
CA THR A 172 -0.67 -23.00 -4.76
C THR A 172 0.65 -23.55 -5.31
N GLU A 173 1.08 -23.09 -6.48
CA GLU A 173 2.32 -23.52 -7.14
C GLU A 173 3.55 -22.68 -6.74
N GLN A 174 3.35 -21.59 -5.97
CA GLN A 174 4.40 -20.71 -5.42
C GLN A 174 4.72 -21.05 -3.97
#